data_AF-A0AAV7AFF5-F1
#
_entry.id   AF-A0AAV7AFF5-F1
#
_cell.length_a   1.000
_cell.length_b   1.000
_cell.length_c   1.000
_cell.angle_alpha   90.00
_cell.angle_beta   90.00
_cell.angle_gamma   90.00
#
_symmetry.space_group_name_H-M   'P 1'
#
loop_
_entity.id
_entity.type
_entity.pdbx_description
1 polymer ?
#
loop_
_entity_poly.entity_id
_entity_poly.type
_entity_poly.pdbx_seq_one_letter_code
_entity_poly.pdbx_strand_id
1 'polypeptide(L)'
;MLLAGVGFLLPYNSFITDVDYLHHKFPGYIFALGPLIFIGICDIWLELFTFKQSYAINLFAVGVVAFGCTVQQSSFYGYTGMLPKRYTQGVMTGESTAGVIISLSRIFTKLLLPDEKESTIIFFLISISLELMCFVLHLLVRRTRFVQYYTKQALLKDSCRNNTEPSFHYKVHHGTNEEDENRCPSAENSMELQSDLTIRGTYIRFDVPEHKGKRSWPNIKDMMFHRYLVLRVIWAYMLSISVTYFITLCLFPGLESEIRNCTMGEWLPILIMAIFNLSDFVGKILAAVPYEWRGIKLLICSSMRVVFIPLFIMCVYPSGKPTFGHPAWPCIFSLLMGITNGYFGSVPMILASGLVVPEQRELAG
;
A
#
# COMPACT_ATOMS: atom_id res chain seq x y z
N MET A 1 1.88 -11.20 16.50
CA MET A 1 1.97 -10.38 15.28
C MET A 1 1.94 -11.21 13.99
N LEU A 2 2.72 -12.28 13.84
CA LEU A 2 2.67 -13.15 12.64
C LEU A 2 1.30 -13.85 12.45
N LEU A 3 0.69 -14.33 13.54
CA LEU A 3 -0.71 -14.82 13.55
C LEU A 3 -1.75 -13.72 13.30
N ALA A 4 -1.44 -12.45 13.61
CA ALA A 4 -2.32 -11.34 13.31
C ALA A 4 -2.22 -10.97 11.82
N GLY A 5 -1.02 -10.91 11.24
CA GLY A 5 -0.83 -10.67 9.80
C GLY A 5 -1.40 -11.78 8.92
N VAL A 6 -1.13 -13.05 9.25
CA VAL A 6 -1.70 -14.22 8.54
C VAL A 6 -3.20 -14.35 8.82
N GLY A 7 -3.63 -14.07 10.06
CA GLY A 7 -5.03 -14.04 10.48
C GLY A 7 -5.85 -12.90 9.88
N PHE A 8 -5.21 -11.85 9.34
CA PHE A 8 -5.87 -10.80 8.54
C PHE A 8 -5.87 -11.16 7.05
N LEU A 9 -4.78 -11.69 6.50
CA LEU A 9 -4.64 -12.02 5.07
C LEU A 9 -5.56 -13.16 4.59
N LEU A 10 -5.82 -14.16 5.44
CA LEU A 10 -6.68 -15.29 5.11
C LEU A 10 -8.16 -14.92 5.02
N PRO A 11 -8.78 -14.26 6.02
CA PRO A 11 -10.15 -13.77 5.87
C PRO A 11 -10.26 -12.66 4.83
N TYR A 12 -9.22 -11.85 4.61
CA TYR A 12 -9.19 -10.81 3.57
C TYR A 12 -9.32 -11.40 2.14
N ASN A 13 -8.63 -12.50 1.86
CA ASN A 13 -8.75 -13.21 0.58
C ASN A 13 -10.12 -13.88 0.38
N SER A 14 -10.80 -14.27 1.46
CA SER A 14 -12.20 -14.75 1.41
C SER A 14 -13.20 -13.60 1.26
N PHE A 15 -12.95 -12.45 1.90
CA PHE A 15 -13.85 -11.30 1.92
C PHE A 15 -13.94 -10.58 0.57
N ILE A 16 -12.90 -10.59 -0.27
CA ILE A 16 -12.95 -10.01 -1.62
C ILE A 16 -14.11 -10.58 -2.45
N THR A 17 -14.48 -11.85 -2.24
CA THR A 17 -15.62 -12.48 -2.92
C THR A 17 -16.99 -12.01 -2.40
N ASP A 18 -17.08 -11.62 -1.14
CA ASP A 18 -18.30 -11.03 -0.53
C ASP A 18 -18.36 -9.50 -0.72
N VAL A 19 -17.23 -8.86 -1.02
CA VAL A 19 -17.09 -7.40 -1.15
C VAL A 19 -17.57 -6.85 -2.49
N ASP A 20 -17.89 -7.69 -3.48
CA ASP A 20 -18.72 -7.25 -4.61
C ASP A 20 -20.09 -6.73 -4.14
N TYR A 21 -20.60 -7.25 -3.00
CA TYR A 21 -21.84 -6.74 -2.38
C TYR A 21 -21.61 -5.46 -1.55
N LEU A 22 -20.40 -5.27 -1.02
CA LEU A 22 -20.04 -4.13 -0.15
C LEU A 22 -19.51 -2.91 -0.93
N HIS A 23 -19.13 -3.10 -2.20
CA HIS A 23 -18.68 -2.05 -3.12
C HIS A 23 -19.69 -0.89 -3.29
N HIS A 24 -20.94 -1.08 -2.86
CA HIS A 24 -21.98 -0.06 -2.96
C HIS A 24 -22.01 0.97 -1.81
N LYS A 25 -21.30 0.77 -0.66
CA LYS A 25 -21.42 1.71 0.48
C LYS A 25 -20.25 1.74 1.47
N PHE A 26 -19.20 2.50 1.14
CA PHE A 26 -18.31 3.28 2.05
C PHE A 26 -18.02 2.78 3.50
N PRO A 27 -17.72 1.50 3.80
CA PRO A 27 -17.57 1.10 5.20
C PRO A 27 -16.23 1.57 5.80
N GLY A 28 -15.15 1.59 5.02
CA GLY A 28 -13.80 1.90 5.50
C GLY A 28 -13.66 3.30 6.09
N TYR A 29 -14.22 4.33 5.45
CA TYR A 29 -14.18 5.71 5.97
C TYR A 29 -14.95 5.87 7.28
N ILE A 30 -16.03 5.10 7.48
CA ILE A 30 -16.77 5.11 8.75
C ILE A 30 -15.91 4.51 9.86
N PHE A 31 -15.19 3.42 9.57
CA PHE A 31 -14.26 2.79 10.52
C PHE A 31 -13.03 3.66 10.83
N ALA A 32 -12.63 4.57 9.93
CA ALA A 32 -11.57 5.54 10.19
C ALA A 32 -12.08 6.79 10.95
N LEU A 33 -13.11 7.47 10.43
CA LEU A 33 -13.63 8.73 10.98
C LEU A 33 -14.34 8.57 12.33
N GLY A 34 -15.12 7.49 12.49
CA GLY A 34 -15.93 7.28 13.70
C GLY A 34 -15.09 7.25 14.97
N PRO A 35 -14.08 6.38 15.09
CA PRO A 35 -13.21 6.31 16.26
C PRO A 35 -12.38 7.60 16.47
N LEU A 36 -11.91 8.25 15.40
CA LEU A 36 -11.18 9.52 15.48
C LEU A 36 -12.02 10.63 16.13
N ILE A 37 -13.27 10.78 15.69
CA ILE A 37 -14.22 11.76 16.26
C ILE A 37 -14.56 11.39 17.70
N PHE A 38 -14.81 10.10 17.96
CA PHE A 38 -15.15 9.62 19.31
C PHE A 38 -14.03 9.88 20.33
N ILE A 39 -12.77 9.55 19.99
CA ILE A 39 -11.62 9.82 20.86
C ILE A 39 -11.45 11.34 21.05
N GLY A 40 -11.46 12.10 19.95
CA GLY A 40 -11.29 13.56 20.01
C GLY A 40 -12.29 14.25 20.93
N ILE A 41 -13.57 13.87 20.85
CA ILE A 41 -14.65 14.50 21.62
C ILE A 41 -14.80 13.88 23.01
N CYS A 42 -14.96 12.56 23.11
CA CYS A 42 -15.35 11.91 24.36
C CYS A 42 -14.17 11.70 25.31
N ASP A 43 -12.99 11.35 24.78
CA ASP A 43 -11.81 11.07 25.61
C ASP A 43 -11.02 12.34 25.92
N ILE A 44 -10.70 13.13 24.90
CA ILE A 44 -9.80 14.29 25.06
C ILE A 44 -10.56 15.57 25.44
N TRP A 45 -11.63 15.92 24.71
CA TRP A 45 -12.35 17.18 24.97
C TRP A 45 -13.17 17.11 26.26
N LEU A 46 -14.01 16.08 26.38
CA LEU A 46 -14.95 15.92 27.50
C LEU A 46 -14.37 15.18 28.71
N GLU A 47 -13.19 14.56 28.60
CA GLU A 47 -12.52 13.79 29.67
C GLU A 47 -13.48 12.83 30.40
N LEU A 48 -14.36 12.16 29.65
CA LEU A 48 -15.47 11.40 30.23
C LEU A 48 -15.01 10.10 30.92
N PHE A 49 -13.79 9.64 30.63
CA PHE A 49 -13.28 8.33 31.03
C PHE A 49 -12.11 8.43 32.01
N THR A 50 -12.00 7.43 32.89
CA THR A 50 -10.80 7.28 33.74
C THR A 50 -9.61 6.76 32.92
N PHE A 51 -8.39 7.00 33.39
CA PHE A 51 -7.14 6.62 32.71
C PHE A 51 -7.11 5.16 32.21
N LYS A 52 -7.54 4.19 33.03
CA LYS A 52 -7.59 2.77 32.64
C LYS A 52 -8.61 2.49 31.53
N GLN A 53 -9.74 3.18 31.56
CA GLN A 53 -10.81 3.04 30.56
C GLN A 53 -10.40 3.73 29.25
N SER A 54 -9.85 4.94 29.33
CA SER A 54 -9.30 5.69 28.19
C SER A 54 -8.26 4.88 27.43
N TYR A 55 -7.30 4.27 28.13
CA TYR A 55 -6.28 3.41 27.50
C TYR A 55 -6.91 2.22 26.73
N ALA A 56 -7.86 1.51 27.34
CA ALA A 56 -8.51 0.36 26.69
C ALA A 56 -9.37 0.77 25.48
N ILE A 57 -10.09 1.89 25.60
CA ILE A 57 -10.91 2.47 24.53
C ILE A 57 -10.04 2.92 23.36
N ASN A 58 -8.96 3.66 23.64
CA ASN A 58 -8.02 4.14 22.63
C ASN A 58 -7.35 2.97 21.90
N LEU A 59 -6.94 1.93 22.62
CA LEU A 59 -6.36 0.73 22.01
C LEU A 59 -7.35 0.00 21.10
N PHE A 60 -8.60 -0.15 21.52
CA PHE A 60 -9.65 -0.75 20.71
C PHE A 60 -9.95 0.09 19.45
N ALA A 61 -10.08 1.40 19.62
CA ALA A 61 -10.32 2.34 18.53
C ALA A 61 -9.18 2.33 17.50
N VAL A 62 -7.92 2.30 17.93
CA VAL A 62 -6.76 2.12 17.03
C VAL A 62 -6.87 0.82 16.24
N GLY A 63 -7.32 -0.27 16.86
CA GLY A 63 -7.58 -1.54 16.17
C GLY A 63 -8.68 -1.43 15.09
N VAL A 64 -9.78 -0.74 15.39
CA VAL A 64 -10.88 -0.49 14.44
C VAL A 64 -10.40 0.39 13.27
N VAL A 65 -9.66 1.45 13.56
CA VAL A 65 -9.07 2.34 12.54
C VAL A 65 -8.09 1.54 11.67
N ALA A 66 -7.21 0.73 12.25
CA ALA A 66 -6.26 -0.10 11.50
C ALA A 66 -6.96 -1.08 10.55
N PHE A 67 -8.06 -1.70 10.98
CA PHE A 67 -8.90 -2.53 10.11
C PHE A 67 -9.52 -1.70 8.97
N GLY A 68 -10.10 -0.55 9.29
CA GLY A 68 -10.68 0.39 8.30
C GLY A 68 -9.66 0.83 7.25
N CYS A 69 -8.47 1.26 7.69
CA CYS A 69 -7.36 1.65 6.83
C CYS A 69 -6.89 0.49 5.95
N THR A 70 -6.80 -0.74 6.48
CA THR A 70 -6.42 -1.92 5.68
C THR A 70 -7.41 -2.18 4.56
N VAL A 71 -8.72 -2.12 4.86
CA VAL A 71 -9.78 -2.27 3.86
C VAL A 71 -9.72 -1.16 2.81
N GLN A 72 -9.52 0.09 3.22
CA GLN A 72 -9.41 1.22 2.30
C GLN A 72 -8.17 1.11 1.41
N GLN A 73 -6.99 0.93 2.02
CA GLN A 73 -5.70 0.90 1.34
C GLN A 73 -5.70 -0.19 0.27
N SER A 74 -6.14 -1.39 0.62
CA SER A 74 -6.19 -2.51 -0.30
C SER A 74 -7.24 -2.34 -1.42
N SER A 75 -8.41 -1.75 -1.12
CA SER A 75 -9.40 -1.39 -2.16
C SER A 75 -8.84 -0.36 -3.14
N PHE A 76 -8.07 0.63 -2.65
CA PHE A 76 -7.42 1.63 -3.49
C PHE A 76 -6.31 1.03 -4.35
N TYR A 77 -5.48 0.13 -3.80
CA TYR A 77 -4.43 -0.53 -4.57
C TYR A 77 -5.00 -1.50 -5.62
N GLY A 78 -6.04 -2.27 -5.30
CA GLY A 78 -6.74 -3.10 -6.29
C GLY A 78 -7.32 -2.27 -7.44
N TYR A 79 -8.04 -1.19 -7.12
CA TYR A 79 -8.59 -0.27 -8.13
C TYR A 79 -7.50 0.40 -8.98
N THR A 80 -6.42 0.88 -8.36
CA THR A 80 -5.35 1.55 -9.10
C THR A 80 -4.45 0.59 -9.88
N GLY A 81 -4.40 -0.69 -9.50
CA GLY A 81 -3.76 -1.75 -10.29
C GLY A 81 -4.40 -1.95 -11.66
N MET A 82 -5.68 -1.59 -11.82
CA MET A 82 -6.36 -1.59 -13.12
C MET A 82 -5.94 -0.43 -14.04
N LEU A 83 -5.35 0.62 -13.47
CA LEU A 83 -4.92 1.83 -14.18
C LEU A 83 -3.44 1.74 -14.59
N PRO A 84 -2.94 2.62 -15.48
CA PRO A 84 -1.51 2.69 -15.78
C PRO A 84 -0.64 2.85 -14.53
N LYS A 85 0.56 2.24 -14.52
CA LYS A 85 1.48 2.16 -13.35
C LYS A 85 1.73 3.49 -12.63
N ARG A 86 1.70 4.62 -13.35
CA ARG A 86 1.83 5.98 -12.81
C ARG A 86 0.79 6.32 -11.74
N TYR A 87 -0.41 5.73 -11.81
CA TYR A 87 -1.48 5.98 -10.83
C TYR A 87 -1.26 5.20 -9.54
N THR A 88 -0.79 3.95 -9.61
CA THR A 88 -0.36 3.18 -8.43
C THR A 88 0.75 3.94 -7.69
N GLN A 89 1.75 4.43 -8.43
CA GLN A 89 2.82 5.26 -7.87
C GLN A 89 2.28 6.57 -7.24
N GLY A 90 1.29 7.20 -7.86
CA GLY A 90 0.61 8.37 -7.30
C GLY A 90 -0.05 8.09 -5.96
N VAL A 91 -0.77 6.96 -5.83
CA VAL A 91 -1.38 6.53 -4.56
C VAL A 91 -0.33 6.23 -3.50
N MET A 92 0.71 5.49 -3.87
CA MET A 92 1.85 5.19 -3.00
C MET A 92 2.50 6.46 -2.43
N THR A 93 2.73 7.45 -3.28
CA THR A 93 3.32 8.74 -2.90
C THR A 93 2.36 9.55 -2.03
N GLY A 94 1.06 9.51 -2.32
CA GLY A 94 0.01 10.15 -1.53
C GLY A 94 -0.06 9.63 -0.09
N GLU A 95 0.09 8.31 0.10
CA GLU A 95 0.16 7.66 1.42
C GLU A 95 1.29 8.24 2.29
N SER A 96 2.51 8.35 1.73
CA SER A 96 3.64 8.92 2.48
C SER A 96 3.53 10.43 2.64
N THR A 97 2.93 11.13 1.67
CA THR A 97 2.66 12.57 1.78
C THR A 97 1.75 12.84 2.98
N ALA A 98 0.70 12.03 3.17
CA ALA A 98 -0.17 12.12 4.34
C ALA A 98 0.63 11.89 5.64
N GLY A 99 1.52 10.88 5.68
CA GLY A 99 2.40 10.63 6.82
C GLY A 99 3.30 11.81 7.17
N VAL A 100 3.87 12.49 6.17
CA VAL A 100 4.67 13.72 6.35
C VAL A 100 3.81 14.85 6.92
N ILE A 101 2.63 15.10 6.35
CA ILE A 101 1.72 16.16 6.81
C ILE A 101 1.32 15.93 8.27
N ILE A 102 0.95 14.71 8.65
CA ILE A 102 0.55 14.37 10.03
C ILE A 102 1.72 14.52 11.00
N SER A 103 2.93 14.11 10.61
CA SER A 103 4.13 14.25 11.45
C SER A 103 4.50 15.71 11.69
N LEU A 104 4.47 16.52 10.63
CA LEU A 104 4.71 17.96 10.72
C LEU A 104 3.64 18.65 11.55
N SER A 105 2.37 18.29 11.36
CA SER A 105 1.27 18.78 12.20
C SER A 105 1.54 18.53 13.68
N ARG A 106 1.94 17.30 14.06
CA ARG A 106 2.27 16.97 15.46
C ARG A 106 3.46 17.75 16.00
N ILE A 107 4.50 17.97 15.20
CA ILE A 107 5.65 18.80 15.59
C ILE A 107 5.21 20.24 15.83
N PHE A 108 4.47 20.84 14.89
CA PHE A 108 4.00 22.22 15.01
C PHE A 108 3.05 22.39 16.19
N THR A 109 2.08 21.50 16.40
CA THR A 109 1.16 21.62 17.54
C THR A 109 1.90 21.49 18.87
N LYS A 110 2.91 20.63 18.99
CA LYS A 110 3.70 20.49 20.23
C LYS A 110 4.68 21.66 20.44
N LEU A 111 5.13 22.34 19.38
CA LEU A 111 6.00 23.52 19.47
C LEU A 111 5.24 24.82 19.76
N LEU A 112 4.07 25.00 19.16
CA LEU A 112 3.31 26.25 19.24
C LEU A 112 2.45 26.34 20.50
N LEU A 113 2.00 25.21 21.05
CA LEU A 113 1.09 25.17 22.17
C LEU A 113 1.75 24.59 23.42
N PRO A 114 1.84 25.37 24.52
CA PRO A 114 2.44 24.90 25.77
C PRO A 114 1.53 23.94 26.54
N ASP A 115 0.22 23.99 26.31
CA ASP A 115 -0.74 23.07 26.92
C ASP A 115 -0.89 21.80 26.06
N GLU A 116 -0.62 20.64 26.67
CA GLU A 116 -0.67 19.33 26.02
C GLU A 116 -2.09 18.95 25.56
N LYS A 117 -3.11 19.37 26.31
CA LYS A 117 -4.51 19.09 25.99
C LYS A 117 -4.93 19.85 24.74
N GLU A 118 -4.71 21.17 24.72
CA GLU A 118 -5.00 22.02 23.57
C GLU A 118 -4.22 21.56 22.33
N SER A 119 -2.94 21.21 22.50
CA SER A 119 -2.10 20.67 21.42
C SER A 119 -2.70 19.39 20.81
N THR A 120 -3.22 18.51 21.66
CA THR A 120 -3.82 17.25 21.23
C THR A 120 -5.18 17.46 20.58
N ILE A 121 -6.03 18.35 21.10
CA ILE A 121 -7.32 18.71 20.50
C ILE A 121 -7.11 19.27 19.09
N ILE A 122 -6.20 20.23 18.92
CA ILE A 122 -5.92 20.81 17.59
C ILE A 122 -5.37 19.76 16.63
N PHE A 123 -4.50 18.85 17.10
CA PHE A 123 -3.99 17.75 16.28
C PHE A 123 -5.12 16.83 15.76
N PHE A 124 -6.07 16.45 16.62
CA PHE A 124 -7.23 15.65 16.20
C PHE A 124 -8.15 16.42 15.22
N LEU A 125 -8.37 17.72 15.46
CA LEU A 125 -9.18 18.56 14.56
C LEU A 125 -8.56 18.68 13.16
N ILE A 126 -7.25 18.90 13.06
CA ILE A 126 -6.52 18.93 11.79
C ILE A 126 -6.65 17.57 11.09
N SER A 127 -6.47 16.47 11.83
CA SER A 127 -6.54 15.11 11.28
C SER A 127 -7.94 14.78 10.73
N ILE A 128 -9.00 15.10 11.47
CA ILE A 128 -10.41 14.91 11.04
C ILE A 128 -10.70 15.76 9.80
N SER A 129 -10.19 16.99 9.74
CA SER A 129 -10.39 17.89 8.59
C SER A 129 -9.69 17.36 7.33
N LEU A 130 -8.47 16.85 7.46
CA LEU A 130 -7.72 16.23 6.36
C LEU A 130 -8.41 14.97 5.85
N GLU A 131 -8.90 14.11 6.74
CA GLU A 131 -9.63 12.88 6.37
C GLU A 131 -10.95 13.22 5.67
N LEU A 132 -11.71 14.20 6.16
CA LEU A 132 -12.93 14.66 5.51
C LEU A 132 -12.65 15.25 4.12
N MET A 133 -11.58 16.04 3.98
CA MET A 133 -11.13 16.56 2.69
C MET A 133 -10.76 15.41 1.73
N CYS A 134 -10.03 14.40 2.20
CA CYS A 134 -9.67 13.22 1.42
C CYS A 134 -10.93 12.48 0.94
N PHE A 135 -11.91 12.30 1.82
CA PHE A 135 -13.19 11.69 1.49
C PHE A 135 -13.96 12.47 0.42
N VAL A 136 -14.08 13.80 0.57
CA VAL A 136 -14.74 14.66 -0.43
C VAL A 136 -14.01 14.61 -1.76
N LEU A 137 -12.67 14.71 -1.76
CA LEU A 137 -11.87 14.62 -2.97
C LEU A 137 -12.07 13.28 -3.67
N HIS A 138 -12.12 12.18 -2.93
CA HIS A 138 -12.40 10.86 -3.50
C HIS A 138 -13.77 10.81 -4.17
N LEU A 139 -14.81 11.37 -3.55
CA LEU A 139 -16.15 11.48 -4.16
C LEU A 139 -16.13 12.30 -5.45
N LEU A 140 -15.39 13.41 -5.48
CA LEU A 140 -15.23 14.26 -6.65
C LEU A 140 -14.49 13.54 -7.77
N VAL A 141 -13.37 12.86 -7.47
CA VAL A 141 -12.58 12.08 -8.43
C VAL A 141 -13.44 10.98 -9.07
N ARG A 142 -14.25 10.26 -8.29
CA ARG A 142 -15.17 9.24 -8.83
C ARG A 142 -16.25 9.79 -9.77
N ARG A 143 -16.61 11.07 -9.63
CA ARG A 143 -17.55 11.76 -10.53
C ARG A 143 -16.91 12.24 -11.83
N THR A 144 -15.58 12.22 -11.95
CA THR A 144 -14.91 12.66 -13.19
C THR A 144 -15.19 11.72 -14.35
N ARG A 145 -15.37 12.28 -15.55
CA ARG A 145 -15.64 11.52 -16.78
C ARG A 145 -14.53 10.55 -17.12
N PHE A 146 -13.28 10.89 -16.79
CA PHE A 146 -12.11 10.03 -16.97
C PHE A 146 -12.24 8.71 -16.20
N VAL A 147 -12.52 8.80 -14.90
CA VAL A 147 -12.71 7.62 -14.04
C VAL A 147 -13.88 6.77 -14.53
N GLN A 148 -15.01 7.42 -14.85
CA GLN A 148 -16.18 6.71 -15.38
C GLN A 148 -15.92 6.03 -16.72
N TYR A 149 -15.07 6.62 -17.58
CA TYR A 149 -14.69 6.04 -18.87
C TYR A 149 -13.90 4.74 -18.69
N TYR A 150 -12.82 4.77 -17.90
CA TYR A 150 -11.99 3.58 -17.66
C TYR A 150 -12.75 2.49 -16.90
N THR A 151 -13.57 2.85 -15.91
CA THR A 151 -14.41 1.88 -15.18
C THR A 151 -15.48 1.25 -16.08
N LYS A 152 -16.15 2.04 -16.94
CA LYS A 152 -17.10 1.49 -17.92
C LYS A 152 -16.42 0.62 -18.96
N GLN A 153 -15.22 0.98 -19.41
CA GLN A 153 -14.48 0.20 -20.39
C GLN A 153 -14.03 -1.15 -19.83
N ALA A 154 -13.60 -1.21 -18.56
CA ALA A 154 -13.32 -2.45 -17.86
C ALA A 154 -14.58 -3.36 -17.79
N LEU A 155 -15.72 -2.79 -17.36
CA LEU A 155 -17.01 -3.50 -17.31
C LEU A 155 -17.50 -3.97 -18.69
N LEU A 156 -17.33 -3.14 -19.73
CA LEU A 156 -17.72 -3.48 -21.10
C LEU A 156 -16.85 -4.59 -21.69
N LYS A 157 -15.55 -4.61 -21.35
CA LYS A 157 -14.64 -5.69 -21.76
C LYS A 157 -15.07 -7.04 -21.18
N ASP A 158 -15.55 -7.06 -19.94
CA ASP A 158 -16.16 -8.26 -19.34
C ASP A 158 -17.51 -8.63 -19.97
N SER A 159 -18.30 -7.65 -20.39
CA SER A 159 -19.62 -7.88 -20.99
C SER A 159 -19.55 -8.37 -22.45
N CYS A 160 -18.65 -7.82 -23.29
CA CYS A 160 -18.41 -8.29 -24.67
C CYS A 160 -17.83 -9.71 -24.70
N ARG A 161 -17.08 -10.10 -23.68
CA ARG A 161 -16.49 -11.44 -23.54
C ARG A 161 -17.55 -12.53 -23.31
N ASN A 162 -18.65 -12.22 -22.64
CA ASN A 162 -19.76 -13.19 -22.47
C ASN A 162 -20.46 -13.53 -23.80
N ASN A 163 -20.29 -12.71 -24.83
CA ASN A 163 -21.02 -12.84 -26.10
C ASN A 163 -20.16 -13.37 -27.27
N THR A 164 -18.86 -13.60 -27.09
CA THR A 164 -17.97 -14.06 -28.18
C THR A 164 -17.51 -15.51 -27.92
N GLU A 165 -17.81 -16.41 -28.85
CA GLU A 165 -17.43 -17.83 -28.79
C GLU A 165 -15.91 -18.07 -28.81
N PRO A 166 -15.40 -19.20 -28.25
CA PRO A 166 -13.97 -19.39 -28.03
C PRO A 166 -13.25 -19.84 -29.32
N SER A 167 -12.37 -18.99 -29.87
CA SER A 167 -11.32 -19.44 -30.79
C SER A 167 -10.02 -19.64 -30.02
N PHE A 168 -9.48 -20.85 -30.04
CA PHE A 168 -8.14 -21.18 -29.55
C PHE A 168 -7.11 -20.49 -30.45
N HIS A 169 -6.69 -19.28 -30.09
CA HIS A 169 -5.58 -18.60 -30.76
C HIS A 169 -4.58 -18.14 -29.71
N TYR A 170 -3.41 -18.77 -29.71
CA TYR A 170 -2.23 -18.26 -29.02
C TYR A 170 -1.86 -16.93 -29.66
N LYS A 171 -1.89 -15.82 -28.90
CA LYS A 171 -1.56 -14.50 -29.44
C LYS A 171 -0.28 -13.98 -28.78
N VAL A 172 0.84 -14.16 -29.47
CA VAL A 172 2.13 -13.59 -29.06
C VAL A 172 2.08 -12.09 -29.34
N HIS A 173 1.94 -11.29 -28.29
CA HIS A 173 2.01 -9.83 -28.39
C HIS A 173 3.46 -9.36 -28.30
N HIS A 174 3.98 -8.78 -29.39
CA HIS A 174 5.18 -7.95 -29.36
C HIS A 174 4.76 -6.51 -29.03
N GLY A 175 5.07 -6.03 -27.83
CA GLY A 175 4.81 -4.63 -27.44
C GLY A 175 6.12 -3.88 -27.23
N THR A 176 6.39 -2.90 -28.09
CA THR A 176 7.29 -1.78 -27.80
C THR A 176 6.55 -0.74 -26.96
N ASN A 177 7.26 0.02 -26.13
CA ASN A 177 6.70 1.10 -25.31
C ASN A 177 6.19 2.25 -26.20
N GLU A 178 5.01 2.12 -26.80
CA GLU A 178 4.25 3.22 -27.38
C GLU A 178 2.76 3.04 -27.03
N GLU A 179 2.12 4.15 -26.72
CA GLU A 179 0.73 4.24 -26.32
C GLU A 179 -0.18 3.83 -27.50
N ASP A 180 -0.64 2.58 -27.54
CA ASP A 180 -1.49 2.13 -28.64
C ASP A 180 -2.95 2.58 -28.46
N GLU A 181 -3.28 3.58 -29.28
CA GLU A 181 -4.60 3.97 -29.74
C GLU A 181 -5.44 2.79 -30.30
N ASN A 182 -6.74 3.01 -30.25
CA ASN A 182 -7.82 2.14 -30.73
C ASN A 182 -7.66 1.58 -32.15
N ARG A 183 -7.96 0.28 -32.33
CA ARG A 183 -9.01 -0.20 -33.26
C ARG A 183 -9.25 -1.71 -33.13
N CYS A 184 -10.52 -2.12 -33.12
CA CYS A 184 -10.90 -3.48 -33.51
C CYS A 184 -10.67 -3.61 -35.03
N PRO A 185 -9.95 -4.64 -35.53
CA PRO A 185 -9.91 -4.90 -36.96
C PRO A 185 -11.17 -5.66 -37.38
N SER A 186 -11.93 -5.05 -38.29
CA SER A 186 -12.85 -5.77 -39.18
C SER A 186 -12.02 -6.69 -40.09
N ALA A 187 -12.55 -7.87 -40.38
CA ALA A 187 -11.92 -8.90 -41.21
C ALA A 187 -11.65 -8.41 -42.64
N GLU A 188 -10.45 -8.69 -43.18
CA GLU A 188 -10.21 -9.20 -44.55
C GLU A 188 -8.69 -9.38 -44.87
N ASN A 189 -8.37 -10.60 -45.34
CA ASN A 189 -7.37 -11.09 -46.31
C ASN A 189 -5.83 -10.77 -46.28
N SER A 190 -5.08 -11.89 -46.23
CA SER A 190 -3.89 -12.31 -47.01
C SER A 190 -2.47 -11.75 -46.80
N MET A 191 -1.55 -12.71 -46.51
CA MET A 191 -0.14 -12.91 -46.91
C MET A 191 0.81 -11.71 -47.08
N GLU A 192 1.92 -11.68 -46.33
CA GLU A 192 3.29 -11.95 -46.84
C GLU A 192 4.36 -11.87 -45.72
N LEU A 193 5.47 -12.59 -45.95
CA LEU A 193 6.62 -12.83 -45.08
C LEU A 193 7.75 -11.85 -45.45
N GLN A 194 8.32 -11.08 -44.50
CA GLN A 194 9.77 -10.86 -44.50
C GLN A 194 10.35 -10.39 -43.16
N SER A 195 11.54 -10.94 -42.89
CA SER A 195 12.43 -10.79 -41.75
C SER A 195 13.05 -9.40 -41.61
N ASP A 196 13.16 -8.88 -40.37
CA ASP A 196 14.40 -8.20 -39.97
C ASP A 196 14.67 -8.25 -38.46
N LEU A 197 15.96 -8.41 -38.14
CA LEU A 197 16.53 -8.72 -36.84
C LEU A 197 16.98 -7.42 -36.15
N THR A 198 16.38 -7.05 -35.02
CA THR A 198 17.01 -6.08 -34.09
C THR A 198 16.71 -6.47 -32.64
N ILE A 199 17.75 -6.96 -31.97
CA ILE A 199 17.69 -7.46 -30.59
C ILE A 199 17.64 -6.26 -29.63
N ARG A 200 16.46 -5.95 -29.07
CA ARG A 200 16.33 -5.12 -27.87
C ARG A 200 15.21 -5.65 -26.98
N GLY A 201 15.61 -6.31 -25.89
CA GLY A 201 14.83 -6.51 -24.66
C GLY A 201 13.40 -7.07 -24.82
N THR A 202 13.19 -8.14 -25.60
CA THR A 202 11.88 -8.78 -25.73
C THR A 202 11.64 -9.74 -24.56
N TYR A 203 10.69 -9.44 -23.67
CA TYR A 203 10.20 -10.44 -22.72
C TYR A 203 9.06 -11.25 -23.36
N ILE A 204 9.13 -12.57 -23.27
CA ILE A 204 8.14 -13.48 -23.83
C ILE A 204 7.00 -13.62 -22.82
N ARG A 205 5.80 -13.21 -23.24
CA ARG A 205 4.56 -13.36 -22.48
C ARG A 205 3.97 -14.76 -22.75
N PHE A 206 3.85 -15.58 -21.70
CA PHE A 206 3.14 -16.85 -21.78
C PHE A 206 1.72 -16.67 -21.25
N ASP A 207 0.72 -16.81 -22.11
CA ASP A 207 -0.67 -16.90 -21.68
C ASP A 207 -0.93 -18.27 -21.04
N VAL A 208 -1.61 -18.27 -19.89
CA VAL A 208 -2.04 -19.50 -19.19
C VAL A 208 -3.30 -20.04 -19.88
N PRO A 209 -3.42 -21.34 -20.16
CA PRO A 209 -4.64 -21.89 -20.77
C PRO A 209 -5.85 -21.76 -19.84
N GLU A 210 -6.95 -21.20 -20.34
CA GLU A 210 -8.23 -21.05 -19.63
C GLU A 210 -9.12 -22.29 -19.88
N HIS A 211 -9.66 -22.91 -18.83
CA HIS A 211 -10.64 -24.00 -18.94
C HIS A 211 -12.02 -23.51 -18.48
N LYS A 212 -13.01 -23.56 -19.37
CA LYS A 212 -14.40 -23.09 -19.12
C LYS A 212 -15.15 -23.99 -18.14
N GLY A 213 -15.87 -23.39 -17.21
CA GLY A 213 -17.02 -23.95 -16.50
C GLY A 213 -18.14 -22.91 -16.43
N LYS A 214 -19.36 -23.28 -16.86
CA LYS A 214 -20.55 -22.41 -16.94
C LYS A 214 -20.86 -21.72 -15.60
N ARG A 215 -21.26 -20.45 -15.66
CA ARG A 215 -21.73 -19.63 -14.52
C ARG A 215 -22.70 -20.39 -13.61
N SER A 216 -22.21 -20.77 -12.44
CA SER A 216 -23.00 -21.08 -11.25
C SER A 216 -22.06 -20.99 -10.04
N TRP A 217 -21.91 -19.78 -9.49
CA TRP A 217 -20.98 -19.43 -8.40
C TRP A 217 -19.50 -19.72 -8.74
N PRO A 218 -18.55 -18.79 -8.55
CA PRO A 218 -17.15 -19.15 -8.69
C PRO A 218 -16.86 -20.19 -7.59
N ASN A 219 -16.56 -21.43 -8.00
CA ASN A 219 -16.12 -22.45 -7.07
C ASN A 219 -14.89 -21.87 -6.37
N ILE A 220 -14.87 -21.78 -5.04
CA ILE A 220 -13.78 -21.15 -4.27
C ILE A 220 -12.41 -21.69 -4.72
N LYS A 221 -12.40 -22.96 -5.15
CA LYS A 221 -11.24 -23.65 -5.73
C LYS A 221 -10.70 -22.97 -7.00
N ASP A 222 -11.56 -22.53 -7.90
CA ASP A 222 -11.18 -21.90 -9.17
C ASP A 222 -10.63 -20.48 -8.92
N MET A 223 -11.23 -19.74 -7.99
CA MET A 223 -10.72 -18.42 -7.56
C MET A 223 -9.36 -18.54 -6.86
N MET A 224 -9.21 -19.54 -5.97
CA MET A 224 -7.94 -19.84 -5.31
C MET A 224 -6.86 -20.29 -6.30
N PHE A 225 -7.24 -21.02 -7.35
CA PHE A 225 -6.32 -21.44 -8.41
C PHE A 225 -5.76 -20.24 -9.18
N HIS A 226 -6.61 -19.28 -9.58
CA HIS A 226 -6.14 -18.06 -10.24
C HIS A 226 -5.22 -17.20 -9.35
N ARG A 227 -5.56 -17.03 -8.07
CA ARG A 227 -4.68 -16.34 -7.09
C ARG A 227 -3.34 -17.05 -6.93
N TYR A 228 -3.35 -18.39 -6.87
CA TYR A 228 -2.14 -19.19 -6.76
C TYR A 228 -1.24 -19.04 -8.00
N LEU A 229 -1.81 -18.99 -9.20
CA LEU A 229 -1.06 -18.77 -10.44
C LEU A 229 -0.38 -17.39 -10.44
N VAL A 230 -1.12 -16.33 -10.09
CA VAL A 230 -0.56 -14.97 -9.96
C VAL A 230 0.55 -14.96 -8.91
N LEU A 231 0.28 -15.49 -7.72
CA LEU A 231 1.26 -15.60 -6.63
C LEU A 231 2.55 -16.29 -7.08
N ARG A 232 2.45 -17.39 -7.84
CA ARG A 232 3.62 -18.12 -8.34
C ARG A 232 4.46 -17.30 -9.32
N VAL A 233 3.85 -16.39 -10.08
CA VAL A 233 4.57 -15.50 -11.03
C VAL A 233 5.30 -14.37 -10.28
N ILE A 234 4.65 -13.74 -9.30
CA ILE A 234 5.18 -12.56 -8.60
C ILE A 234 5.74 -12.84 -7.20
N TRP A 235 5.94 -14.12 -6.83
CA TRP A 235 6.29 -14.55 -5.47
C TRP A 235 7.49 -13.80 -4.87
N ALA A 236 8.54 -13.55 -5.65
CA ALA A 236 9.75 -12.88 -5.19
C ALA A 236 9.48 -11.41 -4.83
N TYR A 237 8.61 -10.75 -5.59
CA TYR A 237 8.18 -9.37 -5.32
C TYR A 237 7.29 -9.31 -4.08
N MET A 238 6.33 -10.23 -3.94
CA MET A 238 5.46 -10.33 -2.76
C MET A 238 6.25 -10.65 -1.49
N LEU A 239 7.26 -11.52 -1.58
CA LEU A 239 8.10 -11.85 -0.44
C LEU A 239 9.03 -10.68 -0.07
N SER A 240 9.59 -9.98 -1.07
CA SER A 240 10.45 -8.80 -0.87
C SER A 240 9.70 -7.69 -0.10
N ILE A 241 8.49 -7.35 -0.53
CA ILE A 241 7.66 -6.35 0.15
C ILE A 241 7.22 -6.82 1.55
N SER A 242 6.86 -8.09 1.70
CA SER A 242 6.46 -8.67 2.99
C SER A 242 7.60 -8.60 4.01
N VAL A 243 8.81 -8.99 3.63
CA VAL A 243 10.00 -8.90 4.50
C VAL A 243 10.33 -7.44 4.83
N THR A 244 10.18 -6.54 3.86
CA THR A 244 10.41 -5.10 4.04
C THR A 244 9.49 -4.54 5.12
N TYR A 245 8.17 -4.72 5.00
CA TYR A 245 7.23 -4.23 6.01
C TYR A 245 7.31 -4.99 7.33
N PHE A 246 7.59 -6.29 7.32
CA PHE A 246 7.77 -7.06 8.54
C PHE A 246 8.91 -6.49 9.41
N ILE A 247 10.08 -6.26 8.82
CA ILE A 247 11.22 -5.67 9.52
C ILE A 247 10.87 -4.28 10.06
N THR A 248 10.22 -3.45 9.25
CA THR A 248 9.79 -2.11 9.67
C THR A 248 8.80 -2.18 10.84
N LEU A 249 7.77 -3.04 10.80
CA LEU A 249 6.77 -3.21 11.87
C LEU A 249 7.34 -3.82 13.15
N CYS A 250 8.43 -4.60 13.06
CA CYS A 250 9.13 -5.08 14.24
C CYS A 250 9.85 -3.95 14.99
N LEU A 251 10.32 -2.92 14.27
CA LEU A 251 11.05 -1.79 14.84
C LEU A 251 10.12 -0.64 15.23
N PHE A 252 9.09 -0.43 14.42
CA PHE A 252 8.19 0.72 14.49
C PHE A 252 6.76 0.31 14.84
N PRO A 253 6.07 1.00 15.78
CA PRO A 253 6.56 2.02 16.70
C PRO A 253 7.23 1.43 17.97
N GLY A 254 7.19 0.10 18.15
CA GLY A 254 7.50 -0.57 19.41
C GLY A 254 8.89 -0.28 19.95
N LEU A 255 9.94 -0.67 19.20
CA LEU A 255 11.33 -0.50 19.65
C LEU A 255 11.74 0.97 19.70
N GLU A 256 11.27 1.77 18.74
CA GLU A 256 11.59 3.19 18.66
C GLU A 256 11.03 4.01 19.82
N SER A 257 9.81 3.69 20.30
CA SER A 257 9.20 4.36 21.45
C SER A 257 9.92 4.10 22.78
N GLU A 258 10.73 3.04 22.85
CA GLU A 258 11.56 2.71 24.01
C GLU A 258 12.89 3.50 24.02
N ILE A 259 13.27 4.12 22.89
CA ILE A 259 14.48 4.94 22.80
C ILE A 259 14.27 6.25 23.55
N ARG A 260 14.52 6.22 24.85
CA ARG A 260 14.47 7.41 25.71
C ARG A 260 15.84 8.04 25.80
N ASN A 261 15.90 9.35 25.63
CA ASN A 261 17.10 10.14 25.88
C ASN A 261 16.82 11.19 26.96
N CYS A 262 17.77 11.39 27.87
CA CYS A 262 17.61 12.29 29.03
C CYS A 262 17.40 13.76 28.64
N THR A 263 17.91 14.20 27.49
CA THR A 263 17.81 15.60 27.03
C THR A 263 16.58 15.89 26.18
N MET A 264 16.14 14.92 25.35
CA MET A 264 14.99 15.12 24.45
C MET A 264 13.71 14.44 24.92
N GLY A 265 13.77 13.51 25.88
CA GLY A 265 12.58 12.85 26.45
C GLY A 265 11.61 12.36 25.37
N GLU A 266 10.38 12.87 25.43
CA GLU A 266 9.30 12.55 24.49
C GLU A 266 9.45 13.16 23.09
N TRP A 267 10.36 14.11 22.89
CA TRP A 267 10.62 14.69 21.56
C TRP A 267 11.38 13.74 20.65
N LEU A 268 12.18 12.83 21.22
CA LEU A 268 13.02 11.94 20.43
C LEU A 268 12.17 10.97 19.57
N PRO A 269 11.17 10.24 20.12
CA PRO A 269 10.29 9.42 19.29
C PRO A 269 9.53 10.23 18.23
N ILE A 270 9.01 11.42 18.58
CA ILE A 270 8.29 12.28 17.61
C ILE A 270 9.20 12.67 16.44
N LEU A 271 10.46 13.02 16.73
CA LEU A 271 11.45 13.38 15.71
C LEU A 271 11.84 12.18 14.84
N ILE A 272 12.11 11.02 15.46
CA ILE A 272 12.50 9.82 14.71
C ILE A 272 11.36 9.37 13.77
N MET A 273 10.10 9.45 14.21
CA MET A 273 8.93 9.14 13.38
C MET A 273 8.75 10.15 12.24
N ALA A 274 9.01 11.44 12.48
CA ALA A 274 8.98 12.44 11.42
C ALA A 274 10.10 12.24 10.38
N ILE A 275 11.32 11.90 10.83
CA ILE A 275 12.44 11.55 9.94
C ILE A 275 12.09 10.32 9.10
N PHE A 276 11.50 9.29 9.72
CA PHE A 276 11.06 8.09 9.02
C PHE A 276 10.04 8.43 7.92
N ASN A 277 8.97 9.16 8.26
CA ASN A 277 7.91 9.49 7.30
C ASN A 277 8.42 10.38 6.16
N LEU A 278 9.30 11.35 6.44
CA LEU A 278 9.93 12.17 5.41
C LEU A 278 10.85 11.37 4.48
N SER A 279 11.67 10.50 5.06
CA SER A 279 12.59 9.66 4.29
C SER A 279 11.89 8.56 3.50
N ASP A 280 10.80 8.00 4.02
CA ASP A 280 9.91 7.08 3.29
C ASP A 280 9.31 7.76 2.06
N PHE A 281 8.80 8.98 2.21
CA PHE A 281 8.32 9.79 1.09
C PHE A 281 9.41 9.99 0.01
N VAL A 282 10.63 10.35 0.42
CA VAL A 282 11.77 10.45 -0.51
C VAL A 282 12.07 9.11 -1.18
N GLY A 283 12.04 8.00 -0.45
CA GLY A 283 12.23 6.65 -0.99
C GLY A 283 11.19 6.28 -2.05
N LYS A 284 9.92 6.64 -1.84
CA LYS A 284 8.84 6.42 -2.82
C LYS A 284 8.99 7.30 -4.07
N ILE A 285 9.49 8.53 -3.93
CA ILE A 285 9.86 9.37 -5.08
C ILE A 285 11.02 8.75 -5.85
N LEU A 286 12.05 8.24 -5.16
CA LEU A 286 13.17 7.58 -5.82
C LEU A 286 12.74 6.32 -6.58
N ALA A 287 11.72 5.61 -6.10
CA ALA A 287 11.14 4.46 -6.80
C ALA A 287 10.41 4.82 -8.10
N ALA A 288 10.11 6.11 -8.33
CA ALA A 288 9.58 6.61 -9.60
C ALA A 288 10.60 6.51 -10.74
N VAL A 289 11.90 6.50 -10.41
CA VAL A 289 12.97 6.42 -11.40
C VAL A 289 12.96 5.01 -12.00
N PRO A 290 12.78 4.88 -13.34
CA PRO A 290 12.63 3.58 -13.97
C PRO A 290 13.95 2.81 -13.92
N TYR A 291 14.05 1.87 -12.99
CA TYR A 291 15.16 0.92 -12.88
C TYR A 291 14.64 -0.50 -12.82
N GLU A 292 15.13 -1.35 -13.73
CA GLU A 292 14.67 -2.73 -13.87
C GLU A 292 15.32 -3.65 -12.83
N TRP A 293 14.66 -3.81 -11.70
CA TRP A 293 15.05 -4.78 -10.70
C TRP A 293 14.54 -6.20 -11.02
N ARG A 294 15.43 -7.18 -10.92
CA ARG A 294 15.03 -8.60 -10.85
C ARG A 294 14.47 -8.90 -9.46
N GLY A 295 13.37 -9.65 -9.38
CA GLY A 295 12.69 -9.98 -8.10
C GLY A 295 13.61 -10.59 -7.04
N ILE A 296 14.56 -11.46 -7.41
CA ILE A 296 15.53 -12.05 -6.46
C ILE A 296 16.50 -11.00 -5.90
N LYS A 297 16.96 -10.05 -6.72
CA LYS A 297 17.85 -8.98 -6.25
C LYS A 297 17.12 -8.07 -5.27
N LEU A 298 15.86 -7.73 -5.55
CA LEU A 298 15.01 -7.00 -4.60
C LEU A 298 14.84 -7.75 -3.29
N LEU A 299 14.54 -9.05 -3.35
CA LEU A 299 14.39 -9.87 -2.16
C LEU A 299 15.67 -9.86 -1.30
N ILE A 300 16.84 -10.06 -1.91
CA ILE A 300 18.12 -10.02 -1.19
C ILE A 300 18.32 -8.63 -0.53
N CYS A 301 18.11 -7.55 -1.28
CA CYS A 301 18.25 -6.19 -0.75
C CYS A 301 17.24 -5.89 0.38
N SER A 302 15.99 -6.34 0.24
CA SER A 302 14.96 -6.25 1.28
C SER A 302 15.36 -7.04 2.53
N SER A 303 15.92 -8.24 2.37
CA SER A 303 16.36 -9.08 3.49
C SER A 303 17.55 -8.47 4.24
N MET A 304 18.45 -7.75 3.56
CA MET A 304 19.58 -7.07 4.22
C MET A 304 19.13 -5.99 5.22
N ARG A 305 17.88 -5.51 5.14
CA ARG A 305 17.30 -4.59 6.13
C ARG A 305 17.22 -5.20 7.54
N VAL A 306 17.38 -6.52 7.69
CA VAL A 306 17.42 -7.18 9.02
C VAL A 306 18.53 -6.62 9.91
N VAL A 307 19.58 -6.03 9.32
CA VAL A 307 20.67 -5.33 10.03
C VAL A 307 20.17 -4.13 10.84
N PHE A 308 19.04 -3.51 10.47
CA PHE A 308 18.46 -2.43 11.27
C PHE A 308 18.04 -2.91 12.67
N ILE A 309 17.64 -4.17 12.83
CA ILE A 309 17.19 -4.71 14.12
C ILE A 309 18.28 -4.62 15.19
N PRO A 310 19.48 -5.23 15.03
CA PRO A 310 20.53 -5.09 16.02
C PRO A 310 21.01 -3.64 16.18
N LEU A 311 21.01 -2.82 15.12
CA LEU A 311 21.41 -1.40 15.20
C LEU A 311 20.48 -0.60 16.13
N PHE A 312 19.17 -0.75 16.01
CA PHE A 312 18.21 -0.10 16.92
C PHE A 312 18.26 -0.70 18.33
N ILE A 313 18.49 -2.01 18.47
CA ILE A 313 18.69 -2.62 19.80
C ILE A 313 19.92 -2.02 20.50
N MET A 314 21.01 -1.74 19.77
CA MET A 314 22.21 -1.09 20.32
C MET A 314 21.99 0.38 20.72
N CYS A 315 20.94 1.03 20.21
CA CYS A 315 20.49 2.36 20.68
C CYS A 315 19.74 2.29 22.00
N VAL A 316 19.18 1.12 22.37
CA VAL A 316 18.40 0.92 23.60
C VAL A 316 19.21 0.21 24.69
N TYR A 317 20.00 -0.79 24.31
CA TYR A 317 20.71 -1.69 25.22
C TYR A 317 22.23 -1.47 25.22
N PRO A 318 22.93 -1.59 26.37
CA PRO A 318 22.42 -1.84 27.73
C PRO A 318 21.76 -0.62 28.37
N SER A 319 20.71 -0.85 29.19
CA SER A 319 19.76 0.13 29.77
C SER A 319 20.32 1.16 30.77
N GLY A 320 21.57 1.58 30.59
CA GLY A 320 22.23 2.65 31.38
C GLY A 320 23.39 3.31 30.65
N LYS A 321 24.03 2.62 29.69
CA LYS A 321 24.98 3.16 28.72
C LYS A 321 24.74 2.50 27.37
N PRO A 322 23.73 2.95 26.60
CA PRO A 322 23.53 2.45 25.25
C PRO A 322 24.81 2.63 24.43
N THR A 323 25.14 1.62 23.64
CA THR A 323 26.35 1.63 22.78
C THR A 323 26.32 2.83 21.83
N PHE A 324 25.13 3.17 21.34
CA PHE A 324 24.85 4.37 20.57
C PHE A 324 24.02 5.38 21.38
N GLY A 325 24.61 5.97 22.42
CA GLY A 325 23.89 6.90 23.30
C GLY A 325 23.63 8.30 22.73
N HIS A 326 24.26 8.69 21.63
CA HIS A 326 23.99 9.99 21.01
C HIS A 326 22.69 9.94 20.19
N PRO A 327 21.76 10.90 20.34
CA PRO A 327 20.47 10.88 19.67
C PRO A 327 20.53 10.96 18.14
N ALA A 328 21.69 11.33 17.57
CA ALA A 328 21.89 11.30 16.12
C ALA A 328 21.83 9.88 15.54
N TRP A 329 22.26 8.86 16.29
CA TRP A 329 22.27 7.48 15.80
C TRP A 329 20.89 6.94 15.43
N PRO A 330 19.87 6.96 16.33
CA PRO A 330 18.53 6.53 15.97
C PRO A 330 17.91 7.39 14.85
N CYS A 331 18.25 8.67 14.77
CA CYS A 331 17.84 9.54 13.65
C CYS A 331 18.43 9.09 12.31
N ILE A 332 19.73 8.76 12.27
CA ILE A 332 20.42 8.27 11.06
C ILE A 332 19.85 6.91 10.65
N PHE A 333 19.65 5.99 11.60
CA PHE A 333 19.09 4.68 11.30
C PHE A 333 17.65 4.77 10.82
N SER A 334 16.84 5.66 11.40
CA SER A 334 15.48 5.94 10.92
C SER A 334 15.46 6.54 9.51
N LEU A 335 16.36 7.49 9.21
CA LEU A 335 16.52 8.05 7.88
C LEU A 335 16.82 6.96 6.84
N LEU A 336 17.81 6.10 7.10
CA LEU A 336 18.18 5.00 6.20
C LEU A 336 17.06 3.96 6.09
N MET A 337 16.43 3.62 7.21
CA MET A 337 15.32 2.68 7.25
C MET A 337 14.12 3.20 6.46
N GLY A 338 13.80 4.49 6.54
CA GLY A 338 12.70 5.12 5.80
C GLY A 338 12.97 5.20 4.30
N ILE A 339 14.16 5.68 3.86
CA ILE A 339 14.50 5.67 2.41
C ILE A 339 14.37 4.26 1.84
N THR A 340 14.92 3.26 2.53
CA THR A 340 14.84 1.87 2.07
C THR A 340 13.42 1.30 2.16
N ASN A 341 12.60 1.72 3.13
CA ASN A 341 11.19 1.33 3.23
C ASN A 341 10.40 1.84 2.03
N GLY A 342 10.51 3.14 1.72
CA GLY A 342 9.82 3.75 0.61
C GLY A 342 10.23 3.13 -0.72
N TYR A 343 11.54 2.91 -0.92
CA TYR A 343 12.04 2.33 -2.17
C TYR A 343 11.64 0.86 -2.34
N PHE A 344 12.00 -0.01 -1.40
CA PHE A 344 11.73 -1.46 -1.49
C PHE A 344 10.26 -1.83 -1.22
N GLY A 345 9.47 -0.93 -0.65
CA GLY A 345 8.01 -1.07 -0.58
C GLY A 345 7.34 -0.74 -1.92
N SER A 346 7.86 0.25 -2.66
CA SER A 346 7.23 0.74 -3.89
C SER A 346 7.60 -0.03 -5.15
N VAL A 347 8.89 -0.32 -5.32
CA VAL A 347 9.38 -0.97 -6.54
C VAL A 347 8.68 -2.32 -6.81
N PRO A 348 8.51 -3.22 -5.82
CA PRO A 348 7.79 -4.47 -6.04
C PRO A 348 6.34 -4.29 -6.49
N MET A 349 5.59 -3.33 -5.90
CA MET A 349 4.19 -3.07 -6.31
C MET A 349 4.09 -2.52 -7.74
N ILE A 350 5.00 -1.62 -8.12
CA ILE A 350 5.04 -1.03 -9.47
C ILE A 350 5.44 -2.07 -10.52
N LEU A 351 6.40 -2.94 -10.21
CA LEU A 351 6.88 -3.95 -11.16
C LEU A 351 5.94 -5.16 -11.25
N ALA A 352 5.38 -5.63 -10.12
CA ALA A 352 4.50 -6.80 -10.08
C ALA A 352 3.24 -6.61 -10.94
N SER A 353 2.59 -5.44 -10.88
CA SER A 353 1.44 -5.10 -11.73
C SER A 353 1.76 -5.14 -13.24
N GLY A 354 3.03 -4.93 -13.60
CA GLY A 354 3.51 -5.03 -14.98
C GLY A 354 3.68 -6.45 -15.50
N LEU A 355 3.90 -7.42 -14.61
CA LEU A 355 4.16 -8.82 -14.95
C LEU A 355 2.87 -9.62 -15.13
N VAL A 356 1.75 -9.08 -14.65
CA VAL A 356 0.44 -9.74 -14.67
C VAL A 356 -0.40 -9.22 -15.83
N VAL A 357 -1.14 -10.15 -16.47
CA VAL A 357 -2.12 -9.86 -17.53
C VAL A 357 -3.08 -8.76 -17.05
N PRO A 358 -3.49 -7.80 -17.91
CA PRO A 358 -4.39 -6.71 -17.50
C PRO A 358 -5.66 -7.16 -16.74
N GLU A 359 -6.18 -8.35 -17.04
CA GLU A 359 -7.33 -8.98 -16.39
C GLU A 359 -7.09 -9.45 -14.95
N GLN A 360 -5.83 -9.67 -14.55
CA GLN A 360 -5.45 -10.14 -13.21
C GLN A 360 -4.67 -9.09 -12.41
N ARG A 361 -4.52 -7.87 -12.91
CA ARG A 361 -3.77 -6.81 -12.21
C ARG A 361 -4.41 -6.36 -10.91
N GLU A 362 -5.73 -6.46 -10.82
CA GLU A 362 -6.46 -6.21 -9.56
C GLU A 362 -6.04 -7.21 -8.46
N LEU A 363 -5.76 -8.47 -8.83
CA LEU A 363 -5.31 -9.52 -7.91
C LEU A 363 -3.83 -9.36 -7.51
N ALA A 364 -3.08 -8.52 -8.21
CA ALA A 364 -1.66 -8.26 -7.96
C ALA A 364 -1.42 -7.01 -7.09
N GLY A 365 -2.46 -6.20 -6.87
CA GLY A 365 -2.45 -5.00 -6.03
C GLY A 365 -2.60 -5.27 -4.54
#